data_AF-A0A6V7WER2-F1
#
_entry.id   AF-A0A6V7WER2-F1
#
_cell.length_a   1.000
_cell.length_b   1.000
_cell.length_c   1.000
_cell.angle_alpha   90.00
_cell.angle_beta   90.00
_cell.angle_gamma   90.00
#
_symmetry.space_group_name_H-M   'P 1'
#
loop_
_entity.id
_entity.type
_entity.pdbx_description
1 polymer ?
#
loop_
_entity_poly.entity_id
_entity_poly.type
_entity_poly.pdbx_seq_one_letter_code
_entity_poly.pdbx_strand_id
1 'polypeptide(L)'
;MAFSREGYNKFNFSAKDFIDSIKYRGTQKLIFKYACYGFGELTRSFYIPAQIKLLQQYIPELTSNDVEIGRTGVRAQALDIDGNLVDEFVYDSGKGPLSSRIIHVRNAPSPAATSSLAIAEMILEKCEEQFGI
;
A
#
# COMPACT_ATOMS: atom_id res chain seq x y z
N MET A 1 -3.65 8.82 7.75
CA MET A 1 -2.50 8.83 6.82
C MET A 1 -1.24 8.63 7.62
N ALA A 2 -0.33 7.80 7.14
CA ALA A 2 1.00 7.68 7.71
C ALA A 2 1.99 8.33 6.73
N PHE A 3 2.67 9.39 7.14
CA PHE A 3 3.81 9.94 6.38
C PHE A 3 5.12 9.28 6.82
N SER A 4 5.03 8.02 7.22
CA SER A 4 6.13 7.19 7.66
C SER A 4 5.83 5.77 7.23
N ARG A 5 6.88 5.05 6.82
CA ARG A 5 6.77 3.67 6.34
C ARG A 5 6.26 2.70 7.40
N GLU A 6 6.45 3.04 8.68
CA GLU A 6 6.04 2.25 9.85
C GLU A 6 5.09 3.04 10.76
N GLY A 7 4.45 4.07 10.23
CA GLY A 7 3.59 4.97 10.99
C GLY A 7 2.19 4.43 11.23
N TYR A 8 1.97 3.63 12.27
CA TYR A 8 0.64 3.09 12.56
C TYR A 8 -0.29 4.05 13.34
N ASN A 9 0.21 5.24 13.71
CA ASN A 9 -0.59 6.32 14.30
C ASN A 9 -0.91 7.42 13.26
N LYS A 10 -2.09 8.05 13.40
CA LYS A 10 -2.57 9.11 12.49
C LYS A 10 -1.63 10.31 12.34
N PHE A 11 -0.78 10.56 13.32
CA PHE A 11 0.13 11.70 13.38
C PHE A 11 1.61 11.30 13.28
N ASN A 12 1.92 10.02 13.01
CA ASN A 12 3.30 9.61 12.79
C ASN A 12 3.81 10.23 11.48
N PHE A 13 4.83 11.06 11.62
CA PHE A 13 5.48 11.75 10.52
C PHE A 13 6.99 11.49 10.59
N SER A 14 7.56 11.00 9.49
CA SER A 14 8.99 10.84 9.33
C SER A 14 9.44 11.77 8.21
N ALA A 15 10.15 12.84 8.56
CA ALA A 15 10.66 13.80 7.58
C ALA A 15 11.56 13.11 6.54
N LYS A 16 12.35 12.11 6.98
CA LYS A 16 13.19 11.29 6.11
C LYS A 16 12.37 10.51 5.10
N ASP A 17 11.38 9.74 5.56
CA ASP A 17 10.53 8.93 4.67
C ASP A 17 9.73 9.81 3.69
N PHE A 18 9.25 10.95 4.17
CA PHE A 18 8.51 11.92 3.37
C PHE A 18 9.38 12.50 2.24
N ILE A 19 10.59 12.96 2.57
CA ILE A 19 11.55 13.49 1.59
C ILE A 19 11.95 12.41 0.58
N ASP A 20 12.26 11.20 1.04
CA ASP A 20 12.60 10.08 0.18
C ASP A 20 11.45 9.76 -0.80
N SER A 21 10.21 9.76 -0.30
CA SER A 21 9.02 9.47 -1.10
C SER A 21 8.77 10.55 -2.15
N ILE A 22 8.89 11.83 -1.80
CA ILE A 22 8.69 12.95 -2.75
C ILE A 22 9.81 13.03 -3.78
N LYS A 23 11.04 12.68 -3.43
CA LYS A 23 12.17 12.65 -4.38
C LYS A 23 12.07 11.50 -5.37
N TYR A 24 11.33 10.44 -5.05
CA TYR A 24 11.16 9.31 -5.95
C TYR A 24 10.29 9.69 -7.16
N ARG A 25 10.86 9.51 -8.37
CA ARG A 25 10.22 9.89 -9.65
C ARG A 25 8.86 9.23 -9.84
N GLY A 26 8.72 7.96 -9.46
CA GLY A 26 7.44 7.24 -9.55
C GLY A 26 6.35 7.90 -8.71
N THR A 27 6.67 8.32 -7.47
CA THR A 27 5.72 9.01 -6.59
C THR A 27 5.26 10.32 -7.18
N GLN A 28 6.19 11.11 -7.73
CA GLN A 28 5.86 12.38 -8.38
C GLN A 28 4.85 12.17 -9.52
N LYS A 29 5.15 11.23 -10.42
CA LYS A 29 4.25 10.89 -11.54
C LYS A 29 2.88 10.40 -11.06
N LEU A 30 2.83 9.55 -10.04
CA LEU A 30 1.58 9.06 -9.44
C LEU A 30 0.75 10.21 -8.87
N ILE A 31 1.38 11.11 -8.11
CA ILE A 31 0.71 12.29 -7.53
C ILE A 31 0.15 13.15 -8.65
N PHE A 32 0.92 13.47 -9.70
CA PHE A 32 0.41 14.28 -10.81
C PHE A 32 -0.73 13.60 -11.56
N LYS A 33 -0.69 12.28 -11.75
CA LYS A 33 -1.74 11.51 -12.43
C LYS A 33 -3.05 11.48 -11.64
N TYR A 34 -2.98 11.42 -10.31
CA TYR A 34 -4.16 11.22 -9.45
C TYR A 34 -4.38 12.34 -8.42
N ALA A 35 -3.84 13.54 -8.64
CA ALA A 35 -3.89 14.64 -7.67
C ALA A 35 -5.31 14.98 -7.21
N CYS A 36 -6.26 15.10 -8.15
CA CYS A 36 -7.66 15.39 -7.86
C CYS A 36 -8.32 14.29 -7.02
N TYR A 37 -8.06 13.03 -7.38
CA TYR A 37 -8.59 11.88 -6.64
C TYR A 37 -8.01 11.81 -5.23
N GLY A 38 -6.69 11.96 -5.12
CA GLY A 38 -5.97 11.99 -3.84
C GLY A 38 -6.50 13.08 -2.92
N PHE A 39 -6.67 14.31 -3.42
CA PHE A 39 -7.23 15.41 -2.63
C PHE A 39 -8.65 15.10 -2.10
N GLY A 40 -9.46 14.42 -2.92
CA GLY A 40 -10.77 13.91 -2.49
C GLY A 40 -10.67 12.92 -1.32
N GLU A 41 -9.71 11.99 -1.35
CA GLU A 41 -9.49 11.06 -0.24
C GLU A 41 -8.94 11.73 1.03
N LEU A 42 -8.04 12.71 0.86
CA LEU A 42 -7.51 13.49 1.96
C LEU A 42 -8.62 14.23 2.71
N THR A 43 -9.47 14.95 1.97
CA THR A 43 -10.59 15.71 2.55
C THR A 43 -11.55 14.79 3.30
N ARG A 44 -11.90 13.63 2.74
CA ARG A 44 -12.76 12.64 3.42
C ARG A 44 -12.11 12.02 4.66
N SER A 45 -10.78 11.87 4.66
CA SER A 45 -10.04 11.34 5.82
C SER A 45 -10.04 12.30 7.02
N PHE A 46 -10.12 13.61 6.78
CA PHE A 46 -10.15 14.63 7.83
C PHE A 46 -11.58 15.09 8.18
N TYR A 47 -12.48 15.12 7.21
CA TYR A 47 -13.85 15.60 7.37
C TYR A 47 -14.85 14.44 7.34
N ILE A 48 -15.10 13.86 8.52
CA ILE A 48 -15.98 12.70 8.73
C ILE A 48 -17.37 12.87 8.08
N PRO A 49 -18.04 14.04 8.13
CA PRO A 49 -19.33 14.20 7.45
C PRO A 49 -19.28 13.97 5.93
N ALA A 50 -18.18 14.32 5.25
CA ALA A 50 -18.03 14.00 3.83
C ALA A 50 -17.83 12.50 3.58
N GLN A 51 -17.17 11.79 4.50
CA GLN A 51 -17.06 10.33 4.43
C GLN A 51 -18.43 9.66 4.64
N ILE A 52 -19.22 10.12 5.62
CA ILE A 52 -20.59 9.62 5.86
C ILE A 52 -21.45 9.82 4.62
N LYS A 53 -21.42 11.01 4.02
CA LYS A 53 -22.19 11.30 2.79
C LYS A 53 -21.84 10.36 1.64
N LEU A 54 -20.59 9.90 1.54
CA LEU A 54 -20.18 8.90 0.55
C LEU A 54 -20.74 7.52 0.90
N LEU A 55 -20.66 7.12 2.17
CA LEU A 55 -21.20 5.83 2.64
C LEU A 55 -22.73 5.75 2.52
N GLN A 56 -23.42 6.89 2.62
CA GLN A 56 -24.87 6.99 2.43
C GLN A 56 -25.34 6.61 1.02
N GLN A 57 -24.45 6.52 0.04
CA GLN A 57 -24.77 5.94 -1.27
C GLN A 57 -25.08 4.43 -1.19
N TYR A 58 -24.56 3.76 -0.17
CA TYR A 58 -24.78 2.33 0.09
C TYR A 58 -25.77 2.11 1.24
N ILE A 59 -25.69 2.93 2.30
CA ILE A 59 -26.55 2.83 3.49
C ILE A 59 -27.14 4.23 3.80
N PRO A 60 -28.29 4.60 3.20
CA PRO A 60 -28.84 5.96 3.30
C PRO A 60 -29.15 6.43 4.72
N GLU A 61 -29.47 5.50 5.62
CA GLU A 61 -29.85 5.76 7.01
C GLU A 61 -28.65 6.03 7.93
N LEU A 62 -27.41 5.86 7.44
CA LEU A 62 -26.19 6.01 8.23
C LEU A 62 -26.07 7.43 8.80
N THR A 63 -25.88 7.52 10.11
CA THR A 63 -25.69 8.78 10.84
C THR A 63 -24.28 8.90 11.42
N SER A 64 -23.94 10.07 11.95
CA SER A 64 -22.67 10.29 12.64
C SER A 64 -22.52 9.48 13.93
N ASN A 65 -23.63 9.03 14.53
CA ASN A 65 -23.61 8.23 15.75
C ASN A 65 -23.28 6.76 15.48
N ASP A 66 -23.36 6.33 14.22
CA ASP A 66 -23.10 4.95 13.80
C ASP A 66 -21.64 4.72 13.38
N VAL A 67 -20.83 5.78 13.38
CA VAL A 67 -19.43 5.73 12.92
C VAL A 67 -18.47 6.15 14.02
N GLU A 68 -17.38 5.39 14.13
CA GLU A 68 -16.25 5.72 14.99
C GLU A 68 -14.95 5.81 14.19
N ILE A 69 -13.95 6.44 14.79
CA ILE A 69 -12.64 6.57 14.17
C ILE A 69 -11.91 5.21 14.22
N GLY A 70 -11.69 4.63 13.04
CA GLY A 70 -10.89 3.42 12.88
C GLY A 70 -9.38 3.61 13.04
N ARG A 71 -8.65 2.48 13.10
CA ARG A 71 -7.19 2.42 13.11
C ARG A 71 -6.59 2.87 11.77
N THR A 72 -5.32 3.27 11.81
CA THR A 72 -4.55 3.60 10.60
C THR A 72 -3.74 2.38 10.15
N GLY A 73 -3.78 2.08 8.85
CA GLY A 73 -2.96 1.05 8.23
C GLY A 73 -2.01 1.66 7.21
N VAL A 74 -0.87 0.99 7.02
CA VAL A 74 0.08 1.28 5.93
C VAL A 74 0.14 0.05 5.04
N ARG A 75 -0.09 0.22 3.74
CA ARG A 75 0.05 -0.85 2.76
C ARG A 75 1.41 -0.71 2.07
N ALA A 76 2.23 -1.75 2.13
CA ALA A 76 3.43 -1.84 1.30
C ALA A 76 2.99 -2.19 -0.13
N GLN A 77 2.81 -1.17 -0.97
CA GLN A 77 2.45 -1.32 -2.38
C GLN A 77 3.65 -0.92 -3.23
N ALA A 78 4.06 -1.78 -4.15
CA ALA A 78 5.13 -1.43 -5.09
C ALA A 78 4.65 -0.40 -6.12
N LEU A 79 5.53 0.55 -6.40
CA LEU A 79 5.35 1.64 -7.35
C LEU A 79 6.55 1.63 -8.30
N ASP A 80 6.29 1.60 -9.60
CA ASP A 80 7.35 1.68 -10.61
C ASP A 80 7.84 3.13 -10.83
N ILE A 81 8.88 3.30 -11.65
CA ILE A 81 9.46 4.61 -11.97
C ILE A 81 8.54 5.48 -12.85
N ASP A 82 7.53 4.88 -13.46
CA ASP A 82 6.56 5.52 -14.33
C ASP A 82 5.28 5.95 -13.59
N GLY A 83 5.17 5.62 -12.30
CA GLY A 83 4.06 6.00 -11.45
C GLY A 83 2.88 5.03 -11.51
N ASN A 84 3.11 3.79 -11.96
CA ASN A 84 2.11 2.73 -11.92
C ASN A 84 2.28 1.88 -10.67
N LEU A 85 1.15 1.59 -10.03
CA LEU A 85 1.10 0.62 -8.94
C LEU A 85 1.25 -0.77 -9.55
N VAL A 86 2.13 -1.59 -8.98
CA VAL A 86 2.35 -2.95 -9.46
C VAL A 86 1.33 -3.87 -8.81
N ASP A 87 0.56 -4.58 -9.63
CA ASP A 87 -0.47 -5.52 -9.17
C ASP A 87 0.05 -6.96 -9.04
N GLU A 88 1.13 -7.28 -9.78
CA GLU A 88 1.75 -8.60 -9.83
C GLU A 88 2.84 -8.80 -8.76
N PHE A 89 3.31 -10.04 -8.60
CA PHE A 89 4.46 -10.31 -7.75
C PHE A 89 5.71 -9.57 -8.24
N VAL A 90 6.48 -9.04 -7.27
CA VAL A 90 7.82 -8.52 -7.53
C VAL A 90 8.80 -9.28 -6.65
N TYR A 91 9.50 -10.23 -7.26
CA TYR A 91 10.59 -10.97 -6.61
C TYR A 91 11.93 -10.26 -6.85
N ASP A 92 12.80 -10.27 -5.84
CA ASP A 92 14.16 -9.76 -5.93
C ASP A 92 15.08 -10.61 -5.07
N SER A 93 16.28 -10.93 -5.54
CA SER A 93 17.26 -11.71 -4.75
C SER A 93 18.43 -10.88 -4.25
N GLY A 94 18.37 -9.55 -4.42
CA GLY A 94 19.47 -8.66 -4.10
C GLY A 94 20.73 -8.92 -4.94
N LYS A 95 21.87 -8.49 -4.42
CA LYS A 95 23.18 -8.62 -5.06
C LYS A 95 24.21 -9.16 -4.07
N GLY A 96 25.21 -9.87 -4.57
CA GLY A 96 26.33 -10.39 -3.77
C GLY A 96 26.20 -11.87 -3.42
N PRO A 97 27.06 -12.39 -2.54
CA PRO A 97 27.18 -13.84 -2.31
C PRO A 97 25.94 -14.50 -1.68
N LEU A 98 25.04 -13.70 -1.09
CA LEU A 98 23.80 -14.18 -0.49
C LEU A 98 22.63 -14.24 -1.48
N SER A 99 22.75 -13.70 -2.70
CA SER A 99 21.62 -13.64 -3.63
C SER A 99 21.13 -15.01 -4.10
N SER A 100 21.97 -16.03 -4.04
CA SER A 100 21.57 -17.41 -4.32
C SER A 100 20.83 -18.09 -3.18
N ARG A 101 20.57 -17.41 -2.06
CA ARG A 101 19.97 -17.98 -0.85
C ARG A 101 18.77 -17.18 -0.31
N ILE A 102 18.40 -16.08 -0.96
CA ILE A 102 17.36 -15.16 -0.47
C ILE A 102 16.43 -14.79 -1.63
N ILE A 103 15.12 -14.85 -1.37
CA ILE A 103 14.08 -14.26 -2.21
C ILE A 103 13.34 -13.21 -1.36
N HIS A 104 13.33 -11.97 -1.85
CA HIS A 104 12.50 -10.89 -1.34
C HIS A 104 11.22 -10.82 -2.16
N VAL A 105 10.08 -10.95 -1.49
CA VAL A 105 8.77 -10.64 -2.07
C VAL A 105 8.48 -9.17 -1.79
N ARG A 106 8.77 -8.30 -2.76
CA ARG A 106 8.64 -6.84 -2.64
C ARG A 106 7.23 -6.34 -2.95
N ASN A 107 6.45 -7.15 -3.66
CA ASN A 107 5.03 -6.95 -3.89
C ASN A 107 4.35 -8.31 -3.99
N ALA A 108 3.14 -8.42 -3.44
CA ALA A 108 2.27 -9.57 -3.60
C ALA A 108 0.90 -9.09 -4.11
N PRO A 109 0.19 -9.90 -4.90
CA PRO A 109 -1.09 -9.52 -5.46
C PRO A 109 -2.15 -9.34 -4.37
N SER A 110 -3.13 -8.49 -4.67
CA SER A 110 -4.28 -8.24 -3.81
C SER A 110 -5.42 -9.22 -4.12
N PRO A 111 -6.26 -9.62 -3.15
CA PRO A 111 -6.18 -9.35 -1.70
C PRO A 111 -5.29 -10.35 -0.95
N ALA A 112 -4.18 -9.85 -0.38
CA ALA A 112 -3.18 -10.71 0.27
C ALA A 112 -3.70 -11.49 1.50
N ALA A 113 -4.58 -10.88 2.30
CA ALA A 113 -5.08 -11.51 3.53
C ALA A 113 -5.97 -12.72 3.24
N THR A 114 -6.89 -12.61 2.28
CA THR A 114 -7.87 -13.66 1.94
C THR A 114 -7.28 -14.73 1.02
N SER A 115 -6.28 -14.38 0.20
CA SER A 115 -5.61 -15.32 -0.73
C SER A 115 -4.24 -15.77 -0.23
N SER A 116 -4.00 -15.71 1.08
CA SER A 116 -2.69 -15.95 1.68
C SER A 116 -2.13 -17.36 1.41
N LEU A 117 -2.99 -18.38 1.38
CA LEU A 117 -2.59 -19.76 1.07
C LEU A 117 -2.17 -19.93 -0.40
N ALA A 118 -2.96 -19.42 -1.35
CA ALA A 118 -2.61 -19.45 -2.76
C ALA A 118 -1.34 -18.63 -3.05
N ILE A 119 -1.16 -17.50 -2.37
CA ILE A 119 0.08 -16.71 -2.43
C ILE A 119 1.27 -17.51 -1.90
N ALA A 120 1.09 -18.25 -0.81
CA ALA A 120 2.14 -19.11 -0.26
C ALA A 120 2.54 -20.23 -1.23
N GLU A 121 1.57 -20.85 -1.90
CA GLU A 121 1.82 -21.86 -2.95
C GLU A 121 2.66 -21.28 -4.10
N MET A 122 2.28 -20.12 -4.64
CA MET A 122 3.06 -19.46 -5.72
C MET A 122 4.47 -19.06 -5.26
N ILE A 123 4.62 -18.64 -4.00
CA ILE A 123 5.95 -18.34 -3.44
C ILE A 123 6.77 -19.63 -3.28
N LEU A 124 6.15 -20.74 -2.88
CA LEU A 124 6.81 -22.03 -2.77
C LEU A 124 7.33 -22.50 -4.12
N GLU A 125 6.48 -22.49 -5.16
CA GLU A 125 6.89 -22.81 -6.54
C GLU A 125 8.12 -21.98 -6.97
N LYS A 126 8.12 -20.68 -6.66
CA LYS A 126 9.27 -19.80 -6.93
C LYS A 126 10.53 -20.22 -6.17
N CYS A 127 10.39 -20.66 -4.92
CA CYS A 127 11.50 -21.15 -4.11
C CYS A 127 12.05 -22.48 -4.64
N GLU A 128 11.19 -23.40 -5.07
CA GLU A 128 11.59 -24.67 -5.69
C GLU A 128 12.40 -24.42 -6.97
N GLU A 129 11.94 -23.52 -7.84
CA GLU A 129 12.66 -23.13 -9.06
C GLU A 129 14.05 -22.56 -8.78
N GLN A 130 14.17 -21.72 -7.74
CA GLN A 130 15.38 -20.96 -7.48
C GLN A 130 16.38 -21.71 -6.58
N PHE A 131 15.90 -22.53 -5.65
CA PHE A 131 16.73 -23.21 -4.66
C PHE A 131 16.75 -24.73 -4.81
N GLY A 132 15.86 -25.32 -5.60
CA GLY A 132 15.78 -26.78 -5.80
C GLY A 132 15.40 -27.53 -4.53
N ILE A 133 14.58 -26.91 -3.67
CA ILE A 133 14.01 -27.52 -2.47
C ILE A 133 12.71 -28.26 -2.74
#